data_AF-A0A0A8WUE4-F1
#
_entry.id   AF-A0A0A8WUE4-F1
#
_cell.length_a   1.000
_cell.length_b   1.000
_cell.length_c   1.000
_cell.angle_alpha   90.00
_cell.angle_beta   90.00
_cell.angle_gamma   90.00
#
_symmetry.space_group_name_H-M   'P 1'
#
loop_
_entity.id
_entity.type
_entity.pdbx_description
1 polymer ?
#
loop_
_entity_poly.entity_id
_entity_poly.type
_entity_poly.pdbx_seq_one_letter_code
_entity_poly.pdbx_strand_id
1 'polypeptide(L)'
;MKRYLPVLVLALGLVSVSLLAPRHAMATLGESVVSVEKDHRALAGVRGTVTDRIGYTVREIVADAYRVREYVAPAGIVFAVAWNGLAHPDLTTLLGSYAGKYRQAVKNSPRSKGRRDYRINTDTLVVEKWGHMRNLQGRAYDPALLPSGVSIDEIK
;
A
#
# COMPACT_ATOMS: atom_id res chain seq x y z
N MET A 1 -36.08 14.15 62.46
CA MET A 1 -37.31 14.02 61.63
C MET A 1 -36.87 14.09 60.17
N LYS A 2 -36.76 12.96 59.46
CA LYS A 2 -37.62 12.57 58.29
C LYS A 2 -37.86 13.77 57.34
N ARG A 3 -37.49 13.79 56.05
CA ARG A 3 -37.67 12.74 55.00
C ARG A 3 -36.71 12.93 53.81
N TYR A 4 -36.41 11.81 53.14
CA TYR A 4 -35.62 11.63 51.91
C TYR A 4 -36.34 12.09 50.64
N LEU A 5 -35.58 12.43 49.60
CA LEU A 5 -35.82 11.95 48.23
C LEU A 5 -34.50 11.97 47.41
N PRO A 6 -34.03 10.84 46.83
CA PRO A 6 -32.88 10.81 45.94
C PRO A 6 -33.32 10.82 44.45
N VAL A 7 -32.31 10.93 43.57
CA VAL A 7 -32.31 10.68 42.12
C VAL A 7 -32.37 11.93 41.23
N LEU A 8 -31.22 12.26 40.62
CA LEU A 8 -31.16 12.38 39.17
C LEU A 8 -29.77 11.94 38.69
N VAL A 9 -29.75 10.78 38.04
CA VAL A 9 -28.60 10.24 37.30
C VAL A 9 -28.35 11.13 36.09
N LEU A 10 -27.13 11.64 35.93
CA LEU A 10 -26.66 12.24 34.69
C LEU A 10 -25.34 11.58 34.31
N ALA A 11 -25.48 10.47 33.58
CA ALA A 11 -24.38 9.80 32.90
C ALA A 11 -24.03 10.64 31.67
N LEU A 12 -22.90 11.36 31.71
CA LEU A 12 -22.33 11.99 30.53
C LEU A 12 -21.25 11.06 29.96
N GLY A 13 -21.69 10.12 29.11
CA GLY A 13 -20.78 9.33 28.29
C GLY A 13 -20.24 10.21 27.17
N LEU A 14 -18.98 10.65 27.28
CA LEU A 14 -18.26 11.24 26.15
C LEU A 14 -17.95 10.10 25.16
N VAL A 15 -18.86 9.85 24.22
CA VAL A 15 -18.54 9.02 23.04
C VAL A 15 -17.75 9.91 22.10
N SER A 16 -16.43 9.88 22.22
CA SER A 16 -15.52 10.44 21.22
C SER A 16 -15.65 9.63 19.93
N VAL A 17 -16.56 10.05 19.05
CA VAL A 17 -16.65 9.54 17.68
C VAL A 17 -15.41 10.06 16.94
N SER A 18 -14.36 9.25 16.99
CA SER A 18 -13.16 9.46 16.18
C SER A 18 -13.56 9.20 14.73
N LEU A 19 -13.63 10.25 13.90
CA LEU A 19 -13.74 10.09 12.45
C LEU A 19 -12.46 9.39 11.95
N LEU A 20 -12.47 8.06 11.94
CA LEU A 20 -11.47 7.28 11.21
C LEU A 20 -11.79 7.46 9.73
N ALA A 21 -11.03 8.34 9.06
CA ALA A 21 -10.94 8.31 7.61
C ALA A 21 -10.57 6.88 7.17
N PRO A 22 -11.16 6.35 6.09
CA PRO A 22 -10.87 4.99 5.63
C PRO A 22 -9.37 4.90 5.33
N ARG A 23 -8.64 4.17 6.17
CA ARG A 23 -7.28 3.75 5.83
C ARG A 23 -7.44 2.73 4.73
N HIS A 24 -7.01 3.06 3.52
CA HIS A 24 -6.84 2.07 2.46
C HIS A 24 -5.82 1.05 2.99
N ALA A 25 -6.28 -0.12 3.45
CA ALA A 25 -5.38 -1.24 3.63
C ALA A 25 -4.80 -1.55 2.25
N MET A 26 -3.49 -1.74 2.16
CA MET A 26 -2.81 -2.13 0.93
C MET A 26 -1.99 -3.35 1.26
N ALA A 27 -1.99 -4.33 0.37
CA ALA A 27 -1.07 -5.43 0.49
C ALA A 27 0.35 -4.91 0.27
N THR A 28 1.19 -5.25 1.23
CA THR A 28 2.54 -4.74 1.32
C THR A 28 3.48 -5.67 0.57
N LEU A 29 4.49 -5.12 -0.11
CA LEU A 29 5.48 -5.93 -0.83
C LEU A 29 6.13 -6.96 0.11
N GLY A 30 6.15 -8.23 -0.33
CA GLY A 30 6.67 -9.37 0.41
C GLY A 30 5.70 -10.00 1.42
N GLU A 31 4.56 -9.38 1.68
CA GLU A 31 3.58 -9.88 2.66
C GLU A 31 2.52 -10.80 2.01
N SER A 32 1.88 -11.61 2.86
CA SER A 32 0.78 -12.47 2.42
C SER A 32 -0.52 -11.69 2.26
N VAL A 33 -1.18 -11.83 1.11
CA VAL A 33 -2.48 -11.20 0.86
C VAL A 33 -3.59 -11.67 1.80
N VAL A 34 -3.44 -12.85 2.41
CA VAL A 34 -4.43 -13.39 3.36
C VAL A 34 -4.39 -12.63 4.68
N SER A 35 -3.20 -12.20 5.13
CA SER A 35 -3.06 -11.34 6.30
C SER A 35 -3.68 -9.98 6.05
N VAL A 36 -3.45 -9.44 4.85
CA VAL A 36 -3.96 -8.12 4.45
C VAL A 36 -5.47 -8.17 4.26
N GLU A 37 -6.03 -9.26 3.70
CA GLU A 37 -7.48 -9.44 3.53
C GLU A 37 -8.21 -9.48 4.89
N LYS A 38 -7.57 -10.00 5.94
CA LYS A 38 -8.10 -9.97 7.31
C LYS A 38 -8.21 -8.53 7.83
N ASP A 39 -7.23 -7.69 7.51
CA ASP A 39 -7.23 -6.26 7.83
C ASP A 39 -8.24 -5.47 6.96
N HIS A 40 -8.39 -5.84 5.68
CA HIS A 40 -9.41 -5.29 4.77
C HIS A 40 -10.84 -5.64 5.20
N ARG A 41 -11.10 -6.83 5.71
CA ARG A 41 -12.44 -7.21 6.23
C ARG A 41 -12.82 -6.38 7.47
N ALA A 42 -11.84 -5.92 8.25
CA ALA A 42 -12.06 -5.00 9.35
C ALA A 42 -12.28 -3.54 8.87
N LEU A 43 -11.87 -3.22 7.64
CA LEU A 43 -11.96 -1.89 7.03
C LEU A 43 -12.89 -1.93 5.80
N ALA A 44 -14.20 -1.83 6.04
CA ALA A 44 -15.22 -1.78 4.99
C ALA A 44 -15.06 -0.48 4.16
N GLY A 45 -14.26 -0.51 3.09
CA GLY A 45 -13.90 0.74 2.41
C GLY A 45 -13.68 0.66 0.92
N VAL A 46 -12.79 -0.20 0.42
CA VAL A 46 -12.45 -0.23 -1.01
C VAL A 46 -12.08 -1.65 -1.43
N ARG A 47 -12.97 -2.32 -2.15
CA ARG A 47 -12.62 -3.51 -2.96
C ARG A 47 -12.28 -3.02 -4.34
N GLY A 48 -11.03 -3.14 -4.77
CA GLY A 48 -10.73 -2.98 -6.19
C GLY A 48 -10.78 -4.32 -6.94
N THR A 49 -10.49 -4.24 -8.23
CA THR A 49 -10.66 -5.34 -9.18
C THR A 49 -9.59 -6.41 -8.96
N VAL A 50 -10.00 -7.67 -8.99
CA VAL A 50 -9.07 -8.81 -9.03
C VAL A 50 -9.07 -9.36 -10.46
N THR A 51 -7.88 -9.55 -11.03
CA THR A 51 -7.70 -10.08 -12.38
C THR A 51 -6.67 -11.20 -12.37
N ASP A 52 -7.09 -12.39 -12.80
CA ASP A 52 -6.18 -13.52 -12.91
C ASP A 52 -5.32 -13.42 -14.19
N ARG A 53 -4.07 -13.88 -14.04
CA ARG A 53 -3.07 -13.99 -15.10
C ARG A 53 -2.41 -15.36 -15.01
N ILE A 54 -1.69 -15.73 -16.07
CA ILE A 54 -0.89 -16.94 -16.04
C ILE A 54 0.28 -16.70 -15.07
N GLY A 55 0.31 -17.43 -13.96
CA GLY A 55 1.40 -17.38 -12.98
C GLY A 55 1.25 -16.34 -11.87
N TYR A 56 0.22 -15.50 -11.87
CA TYR A 56 -0.07 -14.55 -10.77
C TYR A 56 -1.49 -13.98 -10.85
N THR A 57 -1.91 -13.28 -9.80
CA THR A 57 -3.16 -12.49 -9.77
C THR A 57 -2.83 -11.02 -9.53
N VAL A 58 -3.53 -10.13 -10.21
CA VAL A 58 -3.42 -8.68 -9.98
C VAL A 58 -4.61 -8.20 -9.15
N ARG A 59 -4.35 -7.55 -8.03
CA ARG A 59 -5.38 -6.88 -7.21
C ARG A 59 -5.19 -5.38 -7.34
N GLU A 60 -6.26 -4.67 -7.67
CA GLU A 60 -6.23 -3.22 -7.79
C GLU A 60 -6.80 -2.57 -6.52
N ILE A 61 -6.26 -1.41 -6.14
CA ILE A 61 -6.81 -0.53 -5.13
C ILE A 61 -6.86 0.87 -5.72
N VAL A 62 -8.04 1.50 -5.66
CA VAL A 62 -8.26 2.85 -6.18
C VAL A 62 -8.41 3.81 -5.01
N ALA A 63 -7.62 4.87 -5.03
CA ALA A 63 -7.72 6.02 -4.13
C ALA A 63 -7.92 7.30 -4.97
N ASP A 64 -8.23 8.41 -4.32
CA ASP A 64 -8.60 9.66 -4.99
C ASP A 64 -7.52 10.19 -5.95
N ALA A 65 -6.25 10.09 -5.56
CA ALA A 65 -5.13 10.66 -6.30
C ALA A 65 -4.27 9.62 -7.04
N TYR A 66 -4.49 8.34 -6.78
CA TYR A 66 -3.67 7.27 -7.36
C TYR A 66 -4.39 5.92 -7.33
N ARG A 67 -3.91 5.04 -8.18
CA ARG A 67 -4.29 3.64 -8.25
C ARG A 67 -3.05 2.79 -8.00
N VAL A 68 -3.20 1.75 -7.21
CA VAL A 68 -2.16 0.75 -6.95
C VAL A 68 -2.62 -0.61 -7.46
N ARG A 69 -1.69 -1.36 -8.03
CA ARG A 69 -1.85 -2.74 -8.46
C ARG A 69 -0.84 -3.58 -7.70
N GLU A 70 -1.34 -4.62 -7.07
CA GLU A 70 -0.59 -5.60 -6.29
C GLU A 70 -0.52 -6.88 -7.11
N TYR A 71 0.68 -7.39 -7.31
CA TYR A 71 0.94 -8.60 -8.08
C TYR A 71 1.23 -9.73 -7.11
N VAL A 72 0.38 -10.74 -7.14
CA VAL A 72 0.32 -11.79 -6.12
C VAL A 72 0.71 -13.11 -6.74
N ALA A 73 1.78 -13.72 -6.22
CA ALA A 73 2.22 -15.03 -6.64
C ALA A 73 1.21 -16.11 -6.22
N PRO A 74 1.23 -17.32 -6.82
CA PRO A 74 0.33 -18.40 -6.44
C PRO A 74 0.45 -18.81 -4.96
N ALA A 75 1.60 -18.57 -4.33
CA ALA A 75 1.83 -18.76 -2.90
C ALA A 75 1.12 -17.71 -2.01
N GLY A 76 0.40 -16.75 -2.60
CA GLY A 76 -0.30 -15.68 -1.89
C GLY A 76 0.59 -14.55 -1.40
N ILE A 77 1.82 -14.44 -1.92
CA ILE A 77 2.79 -13.40 -1.57
C ILE A 77 2.75 -12.28 -2.61
N VAL A 78 2.71 -11.03 -2.17
CA VAL A 78 2.86 -9.86 -3.05
C VAL A 78 4.32 -9.76 -3.49
N PHE A 79 4.62 -10.09 -4.74
CA PHE A 79 5.99 -10.03 -5.26
C PHE A 79 6.32 -8.70 -5.94
N ALA A 80 5.29 -7.96 -6.36
CA ALA A 80 5.44 -6.65 -6.97
C ALA A 80 4.22 -5.76 -6.71
N VAL A 81 4.45 -4.47 -6.80
CA VAL A 81 3.44 -3.42 -6.69
C VAL A 81 3.72 -2.37 -7.77
N ALA A 82 2.67 -1.86 -8.39
CA ALA A 82 2.75 -0.77 -9.37
C ALA A 82 1.70 0.29 -9.08
N TRP A 83 1.96 1.53 -9.45
CA TRP A 83 1.03 2.62 -9.23
C TRP A 83 1.05 3.64 -10.35
N ASN A 84 -0.08 4.31 -10.52
CA ASN A 84 -0.18 5.49 -11.36
C ASN A 84 -1.20 6.49 -10.82
N GLY A 85 -1.00 7.78 -11.08
CA GLY A 85 -1.95 8.81 -10.68
C GLY A 85 -1.41 10.23 -10.69
N LEU A 86 -2.12 11.10 -9.98
CA LEU A 86 -1.75 12.50 -9.74
C LEU A 86 -0.64 12.64 -8.69
N ALA A 87 -0.50 11.64 -7.80
CA ALA A 87 0.50 11.60 -6.74
C ALA A 87 1.13 10.20 -6.60
N HIS A 88 2.28 10.11 -5.92
CA HIS A 88 2.83 8.83 -5.48
C HIS A 88 2.10 8.37 -4.20
N PRO A 89 1.84 7.06 -4.04
CA PRO A 89 1.36 6.51 -2.77
C PRO A 89 2.42 6.64 -1.68
N ASP A 90 2.03 6.45 -0.41
CA ASP A 90 3.02 6.32 0.66
C ASP A 90 3.83 5.03 0.47
N LEU A 91 5.06 5.20 -0.03
CA LEU A 91 5.98 4.09 -0.25
C LEU A 91 6.43 3.41 1.05
N THR A 92 6.29 4.05 2.22
CA THR A 92 6.61 3.38 3.49
C THR A 92 5.62 2.26 3.76
N THR A 93 4.33 2.56 3.60
CA THR A 93 3.25 1.58 3.75
C THR A 93 3.35 0.51 2.66
N LEU A 94 3.54 0.91 1.39
CA LEU A 94 3.56 -0.02 0.27
C LEU A 94 4.74 -1.01 0.30
N LEU A 95 5.89 -0.58 0.82
CA LEU A 95 7.13 -1.38 0.87
C LEU A 95 7.30 -2.16 2.18
N GLY A 96 6.60 -1.82 3.26
CA GLY A 96 6.66 -2.56 4.53
C GLY A 96 8.07 -2.75 5.08
N SER A 97 8.47 -4.00 5.25
CA SER A 97 9.80 -4.39 5.74
C SER A 97 10.94 -3.82 4.87
N TYR A 98 10.71 -3.63 3.56
CA TYR A 98 11.68 -3.04 2.64
C TYR A 98 11.83 -1.51 2.79
N ALA A 99 10.89 -0.84 3.47
CA ALA A 99 10.88 0.63 3.56
C ALA A 99 12.14 1.21 4.24
N GLY A 100 12.71 0.48 5.21
CA GLY A 100 13.96 0.87 5.87
C GLY A 100 15.13 0.92 4.87
N LYS A 101 15.30 -0.16 4.11
CA LYS A 101 16.33 -0.28 3.06
C LYS A 101 16.12 0.76 1.97
N TYR A 102 14.88 0.97 1.53
CA TYR A 102 14.53 2.02 0.57
C TYR A 102 14.99 3.41 1.05
N ARG A 103 14.64 3.81 2.28
CA ARG A 103 15.02 5.12 2.82
C ARG A 103 16.54 5.30 2.90
N GLN A 104 17.27 4.25 3.27
CA GLN A 104 18.74 4.29 3.30
C GLN A 104 19.32 4.46 1.89
N ALA A 105 18.84 3.68 0.92
CA ALA A 105 19.27 3.78 -0.46
C ALA A 105 18.94 5.15 -1.08
N VAL A 106 17.78 5.73 -0.76
CA VAL A 106 17.41 7.08 -1.18
C VAL A 106 18.39 8.13 -0.64
N LYS A 107 18.79 8.03 0.63
CA LYS A 107 19.74 8.96 1.26
C LYS A 107 21.12 8.88 0.64
N ASN A 108 21.55 7.67 0.26
CA ASN A 108 22.86 7.42 -0.33
C ASN A 108 22.91 7.69 -1.84
N SER A 109 21.76 7.78 -2.49
CA SER A 109 21.68 8.08 -3.92
C SER A 109 21.94 9.57 -4.19
N PRO A 110 22.85 9.92 -5.12
CA PRO A 110 23.02 11.30 -5.54
C PRO A 110 21.70 11.88 -6.03
N ARG A 111 21.35 13.10 -5.60
CA ARG A 111 20.21 13.84 -6.17
C ARG A 111 20.59 14.23 -7.60
N SER A 112 20.17 13.44 -8.59
CA SER A 112 20.34 13.80 -9.99
C SER A 112 19.39 14.94 -10.33
N LYS A 113 19.90 16.18 -10.35
CA LYS A 113 19.14 17.33 -10.86
C LYS A 113 18.73 17.02 -12.31
N GLY A 114 17.43 17.11 -12.61
CA GLY A 114 16.91 17.02 -13.99
C GLY A 114 16.55 15.63 -14.53
N ARG A 115 16.70 14.52 -13.77
CA ARG A 115 16.16 13.22 -14.22
C ARG A 115 14.66 13.13 -13.97
N ARG A 116 13.90 12.73 -14.99
CA ARG A 116 12.44 12.48 -14.91
C ARG A 116 12.11 11.09 -14.35
N ASP A 117 13.13 10.28 -14.22
CA ASP A 117 13.11 8.85 -13.98
C ASP A 117 14.07 8.54 -12.82
N TYR A 118 13.49 7.99 -11.77
CA TYR A 118 14.14 7.72 -10.49
C TYR A 118 14.13 6.22 -10.26
N ARG A 119 15.32 5.61 -10.17
CA ARG A 119 15.49 4.19 -9.89
C ARG A 119 16.36 3.99 -8.67
N ILE A 120 15.87 3.22 -7.71
CA ILE A 120 16.63 2.65 -6.61
C ILE A 120 16.74 1.16 -6.87
N ASN A 121 17.98 0.67 -6.83
CA ASN A 121 18.28 -0.74 -6.99
C ASN A 121 19.12 -1.18 -5.79
N THR A 122 18.62 -2.17 -5.08
CA THR A 122 19.31 -2.85 -3.98
C THR A 122 19.31 -4.34 -4.25
N ASP A 123 20.00 -5.11 -3.41
CA ASP A 123 20.04 -6.57 -3.44
C ASP A 123 18.67 -7.25 -3.44
N THR A 124 17.68 -6.70 -2.71
CA THR A 124 16.35 -7.33 -2.53
C THR A 124 15.19 -6.42 -2.90
N LEU A 125 15.45 -5.26 -3.50
CA LEU A 125 14.41 -4.29 -3.82
C LEU A 125 14.81 -3.42 -4.99
N VAL A 126 13.95 -3.40 -6.00
CA VAL A 126 13.97 -2.40 -7.07
C VAL A 126 12.77 -1.49 -6.89
N VAL A 127 12.98 -0.17 -6.92
CA VAL A 127 11.92 0.84 -6.95
C VAL A 127 12.17 1.78 -8.11
N GLU A 128 11.18 1.95 -8.97
CA GLU A 128 11.22 2.85 -10.11
C GLU A 128 10.05 3.83 -10.05
N LYS A 129 10.33 5.08 -10.40
CA LYS A 129 9.34 6.15 -10.58
C LYS A 129 9.62 6.87 -11.87
N TRP A 130 8.58 7.16 -12.63
CA TRP A 130 8.66 7.89 -13.88
C TRP A 130 7.32 8.60 -14.15
N GLY A 131 7.20 9.20 -15.33
CA GLY A 131 5.97 9.86 -15.78
C GLY A 131 6.11 11.38 -15.81
N HIS A 132 4.98 12.06 -15.92
CA HIS A 132 4.92 13.52 -16.04
C HIS A 132 3.86 14.09 -15.09
N MET A 133 3.78 15.42 -15.03
CA MET A 133 2.77 16.11 -14.22
C MET A 133 1.37 15.59 -14.58
N ARG A 134 0.60 15.15 -13.57
CA ARG A 134 -0.74 14.53 -13.67
C ARG A 134 -0.79 13.06 -14.16
N ASN A 135 0.33 12.43 -14.44
CA ASN A 135 0.42 10.99 -14.67
C ASN A 135 1.77 10.47 -14.18
N LEU A 136 1.93 10.51 -12.85
CA LEU A 136 3.06 9.91 -12.16
C LEU A 136 2.86 8.40 -12.13
N GLN A 137 3.94 7.66 -12.35
CA GLN A 137 3.95 6.21 -12.40
C GLN A 137 5.09 5.68 -11.55
N GLY A 138 4.98 4.42 -11.15
CA GLY A 138 6.09 3.73 -10.53
C GLY A 138 5.77 2.28 -10.25
N ARG A 139 6.82 1.54 -9.90
CA ARG A 139 6.72 0.15 -9.48
C ARG A 139 7.78 -0.18 -8.45
N ALA A 140 7.52 -1.21 -7.65
CA ALA A 140 8.49 -1.84 -6.79
C ALA A 140 8.32 -3.36 -6.84
N TYR A 141 9.43 -4.08 -6.79
CA TYR A 141 9.45 -5.55 -6.75
C TYR A 141 10.71 -6.05 -6.06
N ASP A 142 10.60 -7.25 -5.50
CA ASP A 142 11.76 -8.04 -5.08
C ASP A 142 12.10 -9.03 -6.20
N PRO A 143 13.29 -8.92 -6.85
CA PRO A 143 13.69 -9.85 -7.89
C PRO A 143 13.66 -11.32 -7.47
N ALA A 144 13.87 -11.62 -6.18
CA ALA A 144 13.86 -12.97 -5.65
C ALA A 144 12.44 -13.56 -5.51
N LEU A 145 11.41 -12.72 -5.50
CA LEU A 145 10.00 -13.13 -5.38
C LEU A 145 9.28 -13.24 -6.72
N LEU A 146 9.92 -12.85 -7.83
CA LEU A 146 9.31 -12.96 -9.17
C LEU A 146 8.97 -14.42 -9.50
N PRO A 147 7.71 -14.74 -9.84
CA PRO A 147 7.36 -16.08 -10.29
C PRO A 147 8.08 -16.44 -11.59
N SER A 148 8.40 -17.72 -11.77
CA SER A 148 9.04 -18.20 -12.98
C SER A 148 8.20 -17.88 -14.22
N GLY A 149 8.84 -17.25 -15.23
CA GLY A 149 8.20 -16.89 -16.49
C GLY A 149 7.49 -15.52 -16.49
N VAL A 150 7.42 -14.82 -15.36
CA VAL A 150 6.85 -13.46 -15.31
C VAL A 150 7.91 -12.43 -15.71
N SER A 151 7.62 -11.64 -16.74
CA SER A 151 8.49 -10.54 -17.15
C SER A 151 8.25 -9.29 -16.30
N ILE A 152 9.33 -8.56 -15.98
CA ILE A 152 9.25 -7.27 -15.27
C ILE A 152 8.39 -6.26 -16.05
N ASP A 153 8.31 -6.37 -17.38
CA ASP A 153 7.52 -5.47 -18.23
C ASP A 153 6.00 -5.64 -18.08
N GLU A 154 5.56 -6.70 -17.40
CA GLU A 154 4.16 -6.93 -17.02
C GLU A 154 3.76 -6.12 -15.77
N ILE A 155 4.75 -5.63 -15.00
CA ILE A 155 4.55 -4.84 -13.78
C ILE A 155 4.44 -3.35 -14.15
N LYS A 156 3.22 -2.81 -14.19
CA LYS A 156 2.89 -1.45 -14.67
C LYS A 156 1.71 -0.87 -13.90
#